data_AF-A0A3L7W5V9-F1
#
_entry.id   AF-A0A3L7W5V9-F1
#
_cell.length_a   1.000
_cell.length_b   1.000
_cell.length_c   1.000
_cell.angle_alpha   90.00
_cell.angle_beta   90.00
_cell.angle_gamma   90.00
#
_symmetry.space_group_name_H-M   'P 1'
#
loop_
_entity.id
_entity.type
_entity.pdbx_description
1 polymer ?
#
loop_
_entity_poly.entity_id
_entity_poly.type
_entity_poly.pdbx_seq_one_letter_code
_entity_poly.pdbx_strand_id
1 'polypeptide(L)'
;PSAPREKIATMLTQAFADTAETEGYQGHTLVGPHRDDATFLVGGNNLAATASRGQQRSLLLALLFAEIALLTDRAGRPPILLLDDAFSELDPSRRDRLVERLKHLPQTLITATSPDDLAPNLVAAATAIEIINTDEGSEAKR
;
A
#
# COMPACT_ATOMS: atom_id res chain seq x y z
N PRO A 1 -22.03 4.46 10.71
CA PRO A 1 -22.11 5.86 11.16
C PRO A 1 -20.98 6.16 12.16
N SER A 2 -20.06 7.08 11.81
CA SER A 2 -19.03 7.52 12.75
C SER A 2 -19.69 8.14 13.99
N ALA A 3 -19.18 7.84 15.18
CA ALA A 3 -19.61 8.55 16.38
C ALA A 3 -19.40 10.07 16.18
N PRO A 4 -20.28 10.92 16.74
CA PRO A 4 -20.08 12.37 16.69
C PRO A 4 -18.69 12.72 17.23
N ARG A 5 -17.98 13.65 16.57
CA ARG A 5 -16.61 14.06 16.98
C ARG A 5 -16.52 14.41 18.47
N GLU A 6 -17.55 15.07 18.99
CA GLU A 6 -17.67 15.45 20.40
C GLU A 6 -17.64 14.22 21.32
N LYS A 7 -18.37 13.16 20.98
CA LYS A 7 -18.37 11.91 21.75
C LYS A 7 -16.98 11.24 21.74
N ILE A 8 -16.31 11.22 20.59
CA ILE A 8 -14.96 10.66 20.46
C ILE A 8 -13.98 11.46 21.33
N ALA A 9 -14.06 12.79 21.30
CA ALA A 9 -13.23 13.66 22.11
C ALA A 9 -13.43 13.39 23.61
N THR A 10 -14.68 13.31 24.08
CA THR A 10 -14.98 12.96 25.47
C THR A 10 -14.41 11.59 25.87
N MET A 11 -14.58 10.56 25.02
CA MET A 11 -14.04 9.23 25.28
C MET A 11 -12.53 9.22 25.36
N LEU A 12 -11.86 9.95 24.47
CA LEU A 12 -10.40 10.04 24.46
C LEU A 12 -9.86 10.80 25.68
N THR A 13 -10.50 11.91 26.08
CA THR A 13 -10.15 12.65 27.31
C THR A 13 -10.28 11.77 28.55
N GLN A 14 -11.35 10.96 28.63
CA GLN A 14 -11.51 10.03 29.73
C GLN A 14 -10.42 8.96 29.73
N ALA A 15 -10.09 8.38 28.57
CA ALA A 15 -9.03 7.38 28.45
C ALA A 15 -7.66 7.92 28.89
N PHE A 16 -7.33 9.18 28.57
CA PHE A 16 -6.12 9.84 29.08
C PHE A 16 -6.13 9.97 30.60
N ALA A 17 -7.27 10.35 31.20
CA ALA A 17 -7.39 10.46 32.64
C ALA A 17 -7.21 9.09 33.33
N ASP A 18 -7.80 8.03 32.76
CA ASP A 18 -7.76 6.68 33.31
C ASP A 18 -6.36 6.03 33.24
N THR A 19 -5.53 6.45 32.27
CA THR A 19 -4.19 5.87 32.04
C THR A 19 -3.04 6.72 32.57
N ALA A 20 -3.30 7.96 33.01
CA ALA A 20 -2.29 8.96 33.38
C ALA A 20 -1.22 8.46 34.37
N GLU A 21 -1.61 7.71 35.42
CA GLU A 21 -0.65 7.15 36.38
C GLU A 21 0.27 6.13 35.71
N THR A 22 -0.29 5.23 34.91
CA THR A 22 0.48 4.20 34.19
C THR A 22 1.40 4.82 33.15
N GLU A 23 0.92 5.81 32.41
CA GLU A 23 1.71 6.59 31.46
C GLU A 23 2.88 7.30 32.15
N GLY A 24 2.66 7.83 33.36
CA GLY A 24 3.69 8.44 34.20
C GLY A 24 4.82 7.46 34.56
N TYR A 25 4.50 6.21 34.90
CA TYR A 25 5.50 5.18 35.16
C TYR A 25 6.20 4.68 33.88
N GLN A 26 5.48 4.59 32.76
CA GLN A 26 6.03 4.05 31.49
C GLN A 26 6.72 5.10 30.61
N GLY A 27 6.55 6.39 30.91
CA GLY A 27 7.19 7.50 30.22
C GLY A 27 6.66 7.78 28.80
N HIS A 28 5.47 7.27 28.45
CA HIS A 28 4.89 7.46 27.12
C HIS A 28 3.36 7.28 27.11
N THR A 29 2.69 7.86 26.11
CA THR A 29 1.23 7.80 25.96
C THR A 29 0.75 6.42 25.45
N LEU A 30 -0.20 5.83 26.17
CA LEU A 30 -0.74 4.47 26.00
C LEU A 30 -2.04 4.40 25.21
N VAL A 31 -2.76 5.52 25.06
CA VAL A 31 -4.03 5.59 24.35
C VAL A 31 -4.02 6.69 23.30
N GLY A 32 -4.71 6.49 22.18
CA GLY A 32 -4.78 7.45 21.08
C GLY A 32 -4.59 6.78 19.71
N PRO A 33 -4.82 7.52 18.60
CA PRO A 33 -4.83 6.95 17.26
C PRO A 33 -3.48 6.33 16.84
N HIS A 34 -2.38 6.72 17.49
CA HIS A 34 -1.06 6.11 17.30
C HIS A 34 -0.94 4.70 17.88
N ARG A 35 -1.91 4.25 18.68
CA ARG A 35 -2.01 2.91 19.29
C ARG A 35 -3.11 2.06 18.67
N ASP A 36 -3.91 2.63 17.78
CA ASP A 36 -4.97 1.91 17.08
C ASP A 36 -4.35 0.94 16.05
N ASP A 37 -5.00 -0.21 15.86
CA ASP A 37 -4.58 -1.22 14.88
C ASP A 37 -5.69 -1.49 13.86
N ALA A 38 -5.30 -1.63 12.60
CA ALA A 38 -6.21 -1.90 11.49
C ALA A 38 -6.22 -3.40 11.17
N THR A 39 -7.32 -4.08 11.52
CA THR A 39 -7.50 -5.50 11.22
C THR A 39 -8.26 -5.70 9.90
N PHE A 40 -7.72 -6.55 9.01
CA PHE A 40 -8.37 -6.94 7.76
C PHE A 40 -9.04 -8.30 7.88
N LEU A 41 -10.33 -8.36 7.51
CA LEU A 41 -11.15 -9.57 7.59
C LEU A 41 -11.52 -10.09 6.21
N VAL A 42 -11.40 -11.39 5.98
CA VAL A 42 -11.95 -12.07 4.79
C VAL A 42 -12.81 -13.24 5.23
N GLY A 43 -14.09 -13.23 4.82
CA GLY A 43 -15.07 -14.21 5.27
C GLY A 43 -15.27 -14.20 6.79
N GLY A 44 -15.04 -13.06 7.45
CA GLY A 44 -15.10 -12.91 8.92
C GLY A 44 -13.84 -13.32 9.68
N ASN A 45 -12.82 -13.88 9.00
CA ASN A 45 -11.58 -14.30 9.65
C ASN A 45 -10.49 -13.24 9.53
N ASN A 46 -9.69 -13.07 10.59
CA ASN A 46 -8.52 -12.19 10.58
C ASN A 46 -7.46 -12.74 9.62
N LEU A 47 -7.17 -11.96 8.57
CA LEU A 47 -6.16 -12.30 7.57
C LEU A 47 -4.75 -12.32 8.17
N ALA A 48 -4.42 -11.42 9.10
CA ALA A 48 -3.06 -11.34 9.65
C ALA A 48 -2.62 -12.66 10.30
N ALA A 49 -3.54 -13.39 10.91
CA ALA A 49 -3.27 -14.65 11.60
C ALA A 49 -3.19 -15.88 10.68
N THR A 50 -3.78 -15.82 9.47
CA THR A 50 -4.06 -17.04 8.68
C THR A 50 -3.78 -16.91 7.17
N ALA A 51 -3.46 -15.71 6.69
CA ALA A 51 -3.28 -15.47 5.26
C ALA A 51 -2.03 -16.15 4.72
N SER A 52 -2.20 -16.90 3.62
CA SER A 52 -1.06 -17.27 2.77
C SER A 52 -0.37 -16.02 2.21
N ARG A 53 0.91 -16.14 1.84
CA ARG A 53 1.66 -15.05 1.16
C ARG A 53 0.92 -14.50 -0.04
N GLY A 54 0.25 -15.40 -0.79
CA GLY A 54 -0.61 -15.00 -1.89
C GLY A 54 -1.77 -14.12 -1.43
N GLN A 55 -2.52 -14.50 -0.39
CA GLN A 55 -3.64 -13.68 0.07
C GLN A 55 -3.18 -12.31 0.60
N GLN A 56 -2.04 -12.24 1.29
CA GLN A 56 -1.45 -10.98 1.76
C GLN A 56 -1.14 -10.04 0.59
N ARG A 57 -0.52 -10.54 -0.48
CA ARG A 57 -0.24 -9.74 -1.68
C ARG A 57 -1.50 -9.25 -2.39
N SER A 58 -2.52 -10.10 -2.48
CA SER A 58 -3.81 -9.70 -3.07
C SER A 58 -4.50 -8.62 -2.24
N LEU A 59 -4.42 -8.71 -0.90
CA LEU A 59 -4.92 -7.67 -0.01
C LEU A 59 -4.18 -6.35 -0.24
N LEU A 60 -2.85 -6.38 -0.28
CA LEU A 60 -2.03 -5.18 -0.50
C LEU A 60 -2.38 -4.50 -1.83
N LEU A 61 -2.48 -5.27 -2.91
CA LEU A 61 -2.91 -4.72 -4.21
C LEU A 61 -4.33 -4.15 -4.14
N ALA A 62 -5.26 -4.80 -3.43
CA ALA A 62 -6.61 -4.28 -3.25
C ALA A 62 -6.61 -2.95 -2.48
N LEU A 63 -5.79 -2.82 -1.43
CA LEU A 63 -5.64 -1.58 -0.66
C LEU A 63 -5.02 -0.47 -1.51
N LEU A 64 -3.98 -0.78 -2.27
CA LEU A 64 -3.36 0.17 -3.20
C LEU A 64 -4.39 0.72 -4.21
N PHE A 65 -5.20 -0.15 -4.82
CA PHE A 65 -6.22 0.30 -5.76
C PHE A 65 -7.38 1.05 -5.08
N ALA A 66 -7.74 0.68 -3.85
CA ALA A 66 -8.72 1.42 -3.07
C ALA A 66 -8.21 2.83 -2.72
N GLU A 67 -6.93 2.96 -2.39
CA GLU A 67 -6.27 4.24 -2.14
C GLU A 67 -6.24 5.10 -3.41
N ILE A 68 -5.85 4.53 -4.56
CA ILE A 68 -5.89 5.23 -5.85
C ILE A 68 -7.31 5.76 -6.14
N ALA A 69 -8.34 4.93 -5.93
CA ALA A 69 -9.72 5.35 -6.14
C ALA A 69 -10.14 6.49 -5.20
N LEU A 70 -9.79 6.40 -3.91
CA LEU A 70 -10.05 7.45 -2.92
C LEU A 70 -9.35 8.76 -3.26
N LEU A 71 -8.08 8.70 -3.66
CA LEU A 71 -7.30 9.86 -4.04
C LEU A 71 -7.85 10.49 -5.33
N THR A 72 -8.27 9.66 -6.28
CA THR A 72 -8.89 10.12 -7.53
C THR A 72 -10.19 10.88 -7.25
N ASP A 73 -11.06 10.32 -6.41
CA ASP A 73 -12.32 10.95 -6.00
C ASP A 73 -12.09 12.30 -5.33
N ARG A 74 -11.10 12.40 -4.43
CA ARG A 74 -10.80 13.65 -3.71
C ARG A 74 -10.09 14.70 -4.55
N ALA A 75 -9.17 14.31 -5.43
CA ALA A 75 -8.36 15.24 -6.21
C ALA A 75 -8.96 15.53 -7.59
N GLY A 76 -10.01 14.82 -8.01
CA GLY A 76 -10.62 14.90 -9.34
C GLY A 76 -9.77 14.32 -10.47
N ARG A 77 -8.62 13.71 -10.15
CA ARG A 77 -7.71 13.09 -11.11
C ARG A 77 -6.91 11.96 -10.47
N PRO A 78 -6.55 10.89 -11.21
CA PRO A 78 -5.73 9.82 -10.66
C PRO A 78 -4.30 10.27 -10.31
N PRO A 79 -3.68 9.70 -9.27
CA PRO A 79 -2.27 9.90 -8.98
C PRO A 79 -1.37 9.20 -10.01
N ILE A 80 -0.08 9.57 -10.03
CA ILE A 80 0.96 8.77 -10.68
C ILE A 80 1.23 7.58 -9.77
N LEU A 81 1.21 6.37 -10.32
CA LEU A 81 1.52 5.16 -9.56
C LEU A 81 3.00 4.82 -9.69
N LEU A 82 3.65 4.55 -8.56
CA LEU A 82 5.02 4.04 -8.49
C LEU A 82 4.97 2.61 -7.96
N LEU A 83 5.57 1.66 -8.69
CA LEU A 83 5.68 0.27 -8.27
C LEU A 83 7.16 -0.10 -8.20
N ASP A 84 7.65 -0.36 -7.00
CA ASP A 84 9.04 -0.75 -6.78
C ASP A 84 9.16 -2.27 -6.66
N ASP A 85 9.72 -2.93 -7.68
CA ASP A 85 9.90 -4.38 -7.78
C ASP A 85 8.67 -5.24 -7.42
N ALA A 86 7.47 -4.68 -7.60
CA ALA A 86 6.23 -5.33 -7.15
C ALA A 86 5.85 -6.57 -7.98
N PHE A 87 6.42 -6.73 -9.18
CA PHE A 87 6.06 -7.79 -10.13
C PHE A 87 6.79 -9.11 -9.87
N SER A 88 8.04 -9.06 -9.41
CA SER A 88 8.85 -10.24 -9.12
C SER A 88 8.19 -11.15 -8.06
N GLU A 89 7.39 -10.56 -7.17
CA GLU A 89 6.66 -11.23 -6.11
C GLU A 89 5.31 -11.85 -6.49
N LEU A 90 4.83 -11.61 -7.72
CA LEU A 90 3.51 -12.04 -8.20
C LEU A 90 3.61 -13.26 -9.10
N ASP A 91 2.67 -14.20 -8.92
CA ASP A 91 2.47 -15.28 -9.88
C ASP A 91 1.89 -14.76 -11.21
N PRO A 92 2.02 -15.51 -12.33
CA PRO A 92 1.64 -15.04 -13.66
C PRO A 92 0.19 -14.51 -13.75
N SER A 93 -0.78 -15.21 -13.15
CA SER A 93 -2.19 -14.80 -13.21
C SER A 93 -2.42 -13.44 -12.54
N ARG A 94 -1.64 -13.12 -11.50
CA ARG A 94 -1.72 -11.83 -10.81
C ARG A 94 -1.00 -10.73 -11.56
N ARG A 95 0.14 -11.03 -12.20
CA ARG A 95 0.84 -10.07 -13.07
C ARG A 95 -0.13 -9.59 -14.16
N ASP A 96 -0.83 -10.50 -14.82
CA ASP A 96 -1.81 -10.17 -15.86
C ASP A 96 -2.93 -9.28 -15.31
N ARG A 97 -3.50 -9.64 -14.16
CA ARG A 97 -4.54 -8.84 -13.50
C ARG A 97 -4.06 -7.44 -13.10
N LEU A 98 -2.82 -7.33 -12.62
CA LEU A 98 -2.22 -6.04 -12.30
C LEU A 98 -2.09 -5.21 -13.57
N VAL A 99 -1.54 -5.76 -14.65
CA VAL A 99 -1.38 -5.07 -15.94
C VAL A 99 -2.70 -4.55 -16.48
N GLU A 100 -3.77 -5.35 -16.45
CA GLU A 100 -5.09 -4.88 -16.88
C GLU A 100 -5.59 -3.68 -16.07
N ARG A 101 -5.31 -3.64 -14.77
CA ARG A 101 -5.66 -2.51 -13.92
C ARG A 101 -4.79 -1.28 -14.21
N LEU A 102 -3.50 -1.48 -14.47
CA LEU A 102 -2.57 -0.38 -14.78
C LEU A 102 -2.94 0.37 -16.06
N LYS A 103 -3.55 -0.30 -17.05
CA LYS A 103 -4.03 0.35 -18.29
C LYS A 103 -5.08 1.44 -18.04
N HIS A 104 -5.77 1.41 -16.92
CA HIS A 104 -6.76 2.43 -16.55
C HIS A 104 -6.16 3.63 -15.83
N LEU A 105 -4.86 3.58 -15.50
CA LEU A 105 -4.14 4.69 -14.89
C LEU A 105 -3.45 5.52 -15.96
N PRO A 106 -3.43 6.86 -15.82
CA PRO A 106 -2.83 7.74 -16.82
C PRO A 106 -1.31 7.58 -16.90
N GLN A 107 -0.64 7.27 -15.78
CA GLN A 107 0.80 7.08 -15.74
C GLN A 107 1.20 6.15 -14.59
N THR A 108 2.06 5.19 -14.90
CA THR A 108 2.68 4.30 -13.92
C THR A 108 4.18 4.21 -14.19
N LEU A 109 5.01 4.30 -13.14
CA LEU A 109 6.45 4.02 -13.17
C LEU A 109 6.69 2.71 -12.43
N ILE A 110 7.46 1.82 -13.05
CA ILE A 110 7.70 0.46 -12.55
C ILE A 110 9.20 0.21 -12.57
N THR A 111 9.76 -0.24 -11.46
CA THR A 111 11.13 -0.78 -11.40
C THR A 111 11.05 -2.30 -11.39
N ALA A 112 12.05 -2.93 -11.99
CA ALA A 112 12.23 -4.38 -11.98
C ALA A 112 13.72 -4.69 -12.15
N THR A 113 14.16 -5.84 -11.65
CA THR A 113 15.55 -6.28 -11.82
C THR A 113 15.83 -6.85 -13.21
N SER A 114 14.82 -7.44 -13.85
CA SER A 114 14.86 -7.91 -15.22
C SER A 114 13.53 -7.62 -15.94
N PRO A 115 13.54 -7.34 -17.26
CA PRO A 115 12.31 -7.32 -18.06
C PRO A 115 11.51 -8.62 -17.97
N ASP A 116 12.14 -9.76 -17.69
CA ASP A 116 11.49 -11.07 -17.53
C ASP A 116 10.61 -11.16 -16.27
N ASP A 117 10.83 -10.28 -15.29
CA ASP A 117 9.98 -10.18 -14.10
C ASP A 117 8.63 -9.52 -14.43
N LEU A 118 8.56 -8.82 -15.55
CA LEU A 118 7.38 -8.08 -16.00
C LEU A 118 6.54 -8.91 -16.96
N ALA A 119 5.27 -8.52 -17.14
CA ALA A 119 4.44 -9.14 -18.15
C ALA A 119 4.91 -8.71 -19.56
N PRO A 120 5.02 -9.62 -20.54
CA PRO A 120 5.53 -9.28 -21.87
C PRO A 120 4.75 -8.17 -22.59
N ASN A 121 3.42 -8.14 -22.42
CA ASN A 121 2.56 -7.11 -22.98
C ASN A 121 2.77 -5.72 -22.35
N LEU A 122 3.17 -5.67 -21.08
CA LEU A 122 3.53 -4.44 -20.39
C LEU A 122 4.86 -3.91 -20.93
N VAL A 123 5.88 -4.78 -21.05
CA VAL A 123 7.19 -4.41 -21.59
C VAL A 123 7.06 -3.85 -23.02
N ALA A 124 6.27 -4.50 -23.87
CA ALA A 124 6.05 -4.07 -25.24
C ALA A 124 5.34 -2.71 -25.36
N ALA A 125 4.54 -2.31 -24.37
CA ALA A 125 3.80 -1.05 -24.36
C ALA A 125 4.51 0.07 -23.58
N ALA A 126 5.53 -0.26 -22.79
CA ALA A 126 6.21 0.67 -21.92
C ALA A 126 7.35 1.42 -22.64
N THR A 127 7.67 2.62 -22.13
CA THR A 127 8.98 3.22 -22.41
C THR A 127 9.96 2.63 -21.42
N ALA A 128 10.87 1.78 -21.90
CA ALA A 128 11.91 1.17 -21.07
C ALA A 128 13.10 2.11 -20.91
N ILE A 129 13.69 2.10 -19.71
CA ILE A 129 14.97 2.74 -19.41
C ILE A 129 15.77 1.70 -18.63
N GLU A 130 16.90 1.29 -19.17
CA GLU A 130 17.83 0.38 -18.52
C GLU A 130 18.81 1.19 -17.65
N ILE A 131 18.99 0.75 -16.40
CA ILE A 131 19.98 1.36 -15.50
C ILE A 131 21.21 0.45 -15.46
N ILE A 132 22.35 0.98 -15.90
CA ILE A 132 23.62 0.24 -15.98
C ILE A 132 24.55 0.81 -14.92
N ASN A 133 25.15 -0.07 -14.10
CA ASN A 133 26.21 0.33 -13.18
C ASN A 133 27.55 0.36 -13.91
N THR A 134 28.21 1.50 -13.83
CA THR A 134 29.54 1.78 -14.36
C THR A 134 30.51 2.08 -13.22
N ASP A 135 31.81 2.14 -13.52
CA ASP A 135 32.84 2.50 -12.52
C ASP A 135 32.67 3.93 -11.97
N GLU A 136 31.94 4.81 -12.68
CA GLU A 136 31.67 6.20 -12.29
C GLU A 136 30.27 6.39 -11.65
N GLY A 137 29.47 5.33 -11.51
CA GLY A 137 28.12 5.35 -10.93
C GLY A 137 27.07 4.69 -11.83
N SER A 138 25.79 4.97 -11.58
CA SER A 138 24.69 4.41 -12.37
C SER A 138 24.31 5.34 -13.53
N GLU A 139 24.24 4.80 -14.74
CA GLU A 139 23.83 5.52 -15.95
C GLU A 139 22.49 5.00 -16.47
N ALA A 140 21.63 5.90 -16.94
CA ALA A 140 20.36 5.56 -17.55
C ALA A 140 20.49 5.51 -19.08
N LYS A 141 20.23 4.34 -19.65
CA LYS A 141 20.24 4.09 -21.09
C LYS A 141 18.82 3.84 -21.58
N ARG A 142 18.45 4.48 -22.69
CA ARG A 142 17.18 4.22 -23.37
C ARG A 142 17.32 3.09 -24.38
#